data_AF-A0A6L4ZFP8-F1
#
_entry.id   AF-A0A6L4ZFP8-F1
#
_cell.length_a   1.000
_cell.length_b   1.000
_cell.length_c   1.000
_cell.angle_alpha   90.00
_cell.angle_beta   90.00
_cell.angle_gamma   90.00
#
_symmetry.space_group_name_H-M   'P 1'
#
loop_
_entity.id
_entity.type
_entity.pdbx_description
1 polymer ?
#
loop_
_entity_poly.entity_id
_entity_poly.type
_entity_poly.pdbx_seq_one_letter_code
_entity_poly.pdbx_strand_id
1 'polypeptide(L)'
;MKLAKYTYDLLLENETVIIPGFGAFVSTYKPAEIGDNEIKPPLKEISFTRQIRNNDGMLVASIARKAKISQTNALKRIEKECENILYQLDKGEKVVVEDLGVLFYNEKNEIRFTPFQEDNLLLDSFGFQPVSMDDIIEEPVVEQKTKPIKLPEYKGEPLIVYHEGRKKVGWYWYFLILIPIFIGGYSIFTKFSKSINKEIHSVPIPQTEKQEIIVQTITPSDSVVNGSIARNEAIETVKTETAENTVSTDTKFYLVGGGFKSEENAEKFIVRLKERGIDGIMIGQKGSLFLVVIGSFNTESKAYNSLNEHVKKYPDWNLWVLEK
;
A
#
# COMPACT_ATOMS: atom_id res chain seq x y z
N MET A 1 -12.18 21.22 -18.40
CA MET A 1 -11.75 19.88 -18.90
C MET A 1 -12.63 18.86 -18.21
N LYS A 2 -13.02 17.74 -18.81
CA LYS A 2 -13.83 16.74 -18.08
C LYS A 2 -12.96 15.93 -17.11
N LEU A 3 -12.50 16.56 -16.01
CA LEU A 3 -11.71 15.91 -14.95
C LEU A 3 -12.43 14.68 -14.40
N ALA A 4 -13.73 14.84 -14.15
CA ALA A 4 -14.63 13.79 -13.68
C ALA A 4 -14.54 12.51 -14.52
N LYS A 5 -14.61 12.62 -15.85
CA LYS A 5 -14.49 11.48 -16.76
C LYS A 5 -13.16 10.73 -16.62
N TYR A 6 -12.03 11.43 -16.52
CA TYR A 6 -10.73 10.78 -16.35
C TYR A 6 -10.61 10.09 -14.99
N THR A 7 -11.17 10.70 -13.95
CA THR A 7 -11.23 10.12 -12.61
C THR A 7 -12.10 8.87 -12.59
N TYR A 8 -13.29 8.93 -13.21
CA TYR A 8 -14.20 7.80 -13.37
C TYR A 8 -13.53 6.63 -14.08
N ASP A 9 -12.94 6.87 -15.26
CA ASP A 9 -12.24 5.84 -16.04
C ASP A 9 -11.16 5.13 -15.21
N LEU A 10 -10.43 5.88 -14.37
CA LEU A 10 -9.39 5.31 -13.52
C LEU A 10 -9.97 4.51 -12.33
N LEU A 11 -11.10 4.93 -11.76
CA LEU A 11 -11.76 4.22 -10.65
C LEU A 11 -12.36 2.87 -11.05
N LEU A 12 -12.62 2.65 -12.35
CA LEU A 12 -13.05 1.33 -12.85
C LEU A 12 -11.98 0.27 -12.57
N GLU A 13 -10.71 0.61 -12.78
CA GLU A 13 -9.57 -0.31 -12.68
C GLU A 13 -8.75 -0.17 -11.39
N ASN A 14 -8.87 0.97 -10.69
CA ASN A 14 -8.04 1.30 -9.53
C ASN A 14 -8.88 1.57 -8.29
N GLU A 15 -8.35 1.22 -7.12
CA GLU A 15 -9.03 1.48 -5.85
C GLU A 15 -8.95 2.95 -5.42
N THR A 16 -7.90 3.66 -5.79
CA THR A 16 -7.69 5.06 -5.40
C THR A 16 -7.24 5.88 -6.59
N VAL A 17 -7.84 7.06 -6.76
CA VAL A 17 -7.43 8.05 -7.76
C VAL A 17 -7.15 9.37 -7.07
N ILE A 18 -5.89 9.78 -7.06
CA ILE A 18 -5.47 11.03 -6.44
C ILE A 18 -5.62 12.18 -7.44
N ILE A 19 -6.25 13.26 -7.00
CA ILE A 19 -6.32 14.54 -7.69
C ILE A 19 -5.29 15.47 -7.03
N PRO A 20 -4.14 15.73 -7.68
CA PRO A 20 -3.04 16.50 -7.12
C PRO A 20 -3.50 17.81 -6.48
N GLY A 21 -3.11 18.03 -5.23
CA GLY A 21 -3.44 19.24 -4.49
C GLY A 21 -4.91 19.37 -4.05
N PHE A 22 -5.81 18.47 -4.44
CA PHE A 22 -7.24 18.54 -4.10
C PHE A 22 -7.67 17.50 -3.08
N GLY A 23 -7.44 16.22 -3.38
CA GLY A 23 -7.84 15.07 -2.56
C GLY A 23 -7.77 13.78 -3.36
N ALA A 24 -8.34 12.70 -2.85
CA ALA A 24 -8.42 11.43 -3.54
C ALA A 24 -9.82 10.85 -3.47
N PHE A 25 -10.24 10.24 -4.58
CA PHE A 25 -11.38 9.33 -4.59
C PHE A 25 -10.89 7.94 -4.24
N VAL A 26 -11.56 7.31 -3.28
CA VAL A 26 -11.23 5.97 -2.79
C VAL A 26 -12.46 5.10 -2.94
N SER A 27 -12.30 4.02 -3.69
CA SER A 27 -13.32 3.00 -3.89
C SER A 27 -13.12 1.87 -2.89
N THR A 28 -14.19 1.42 -2.24
CA THR A 28 -14.18 0.30 -1.31
C THR A 28 -15.12 -0.78 -1.81
N TYR A 29 -14.64 -2.02 -1.87
CA TYR A 29 -15.47 -3.17 -2.20
C TYR A 29 -16.46 -3.47 -1.06
N LYS A 30 -17.73 -3.64 -1.43
CA LYS A 30 -18.78 -4.16 -0.57
C LYS A 30 -19.25 -5.52 -1.12
N PRO A 31 -19.22 -6.59 -0.30
CA PRO A 31 -19.71 -7.89 -0.73
C PRO A 31 -21.22 -7.87 -1.01
N ALA A 32 -21.69 -8.89 -1.72
CA ALA A 32 -23.13 -9.11 -1.91
C ALA A 32 -23.83 -9.24 -0.55
N GLU A 33 -25.02 -8.67 -0.45
CA GLU A 33 -25.85 -8.70 0.76
C GLU A 33 -27.15 -9.43 0.46
N ILE A 34 -27.49 -10.40 1.30
CA ILE A 34 -28.79 -11.06 1.28
C ILE A 34 -29.64 -10.37 2.35
N GLY A 35 -30.58 -9.53 1.92
CA GLY A 35 -31.59 -8.94 2.77
C GLY A 35 -32.80 -9.85 2.92
N ASP A 36 -33.79 -9.41 3.70
CA ASP A 36 -34.99 -10.19 3.97
C ASP A 36 -35.84 -10.48 2.73
N ASN A 37 -35.82 -9.56 1.74
CA ASN A 37 -36.67 -9.64 0.55
C ASN A 37 -35.92 -9.39 -0.77
N GLU A 38 -34.61 -9.18 -0.71
CA GLU A 38 -33.80 -8.80 -1.87
C GLU A 38 -32.35 -9.28 -1.70
N ILE A 39 -31.77 -9.79 -2.78
CA ILE A 39 -30.35 -10.11 -2.88
C ILE A 39 -29.69 -8.99 -3.67
N LYS A 40 -28.76 -8.27 -3.04
CA LYS A 40 -28.00 -7.20 -3.67
C LYS A 40 -26.64 -7.73 -4.15
N PRO A 41 -26.24 -7.41 -5.39
CA PRO A 41 -24.93 -7.82 -5.90
C PRO A 41 -23.80 -7.12 -5.12
N PRO A 42 -22.56 -7.64 -5.20
CA PRO A 42 -21.41 -6.93 -4.67
C PRO A 42 -21.24 -5.60 -5.43
N LEU A 43 -20.71 -4.60 -4.75
CA LEU A 43 -20.56 -3.27 -5.34
C LEU A 43 -19.26 -2.57 -4.95
N LYS A 44 -18.90 -1.57 -5.73
CA LYS A 44 -17.76 -0.68 -5.45
C LYS A 44 -18.28 0.68 -4.99
N GLU A 45 -18.19 0.96 -3.69
CA GLU A 45 -18.61 2.23 -3.09
C GLU A 45 -17.51 3.29 -3.22
N ILE A 46 -17.86 4.50 -3.65
CA ILE A 46 -16.89 5.59 -3.82
C ILE A 46 -16.99 6.58 -2.66
N SER A 47 -15.84 6.95 -2.11
CA SER A 47 -15.68 8.00 -1.11
C SER A 47 -14.64 9.02 -1.54
N PHE A 48 -14.61 10.17 -0.86
CA PHE A 48 -13.60 11.21 -1.10
C PHE A 48 -12.90 11.58 0.21
N THR A 49 -11.58 11.74 0.16
CA THR A 49 -10.77 12.23 1.26
C THR A 49 -9.83 13.35 0.83
N ARG A 50 -9.70 14.39 1.66
CA ARG A 50 -8.70 15.45 1.48
C ARG A 50 -7.33 15.11 2.05
N GLN A 51 -7.18 13.98 2.75
CA GLN A 51 -5.91 13.64 3.40
C GLN A 51 -4.84 13.20 2.40
N ILE A 52 -5.24 12.63 1.27
CA ILE A 52 -4.34 12.14 0.23
C ILE A 52 -4.37 13.13 -0.94
N ARG A 53 -3.27 13.89 -1.10
CA ARG A 53 -3.17 14.98 -2.11
C ARG A 53 -1.89 14.94 -2.94
N ASN A 54 -0.97 14.03 -2.61
CA ASN A 54 0.32 13.92 -3.26
C ASN A 54 0.14 13.38 -4.68
N ASN A 55 0.85 13.97 -5.63
CA ASN A 55 0.75 13.56 -7.03
C ASN A 55 1.48 12.22 -7.25
N ASP A 56 0.72 11.14 -7.46
CA ASP A 56 1.21 9.81 -7.84
C ASP A 56 1.49 9.68 -9.36
N GLY A 57 1.14 10.71 -10.12
CA GLY A 57 1.30 10.76 -11.58
C GLY A 57 0.24 10.00 -12.36
N MET A 58 -0.66 9.22 -11.74
CA MET A 58 -1.60 8.36 -12.45
C MET A 58 -2.62 9.16 -13.25
N LEU A 59 -3.30 10.11 -12.58
CA LEU A 59 -4.28 10.98 -13.22
C LEU A 59 -3.63 11.89 -14.28
N VAL A 60 -2.46 12.45 -13.95
CA VAL A 60 -1.69 13.32 -14.86
C VAL A 60 -1.29 12.56 -16.12
N ALA A 61 -0.77 11.34 -15.99
CA ALA A 61 -0.35 10.51 -17.10
C ALA A 61 -1.54 10.08 -17.98
N SER A 62 -2.67 9.71 -17.36
CA SER A 62 -3.91 9.35 -18.05
C SER A 62 -4.41 10.50 -18.93
N ILE A 63 -4.49 11.71 -18.37
CA ILE A 63 -4.91 12.91 -19.10
C ILE A 63 -3.92 13.27 -20.20
N ALA A 64 -2.62 13.28 -19.90
CA ALA A 64 -1.57 13.60 -20.88
C ALA A 64 -1.65 12.67 -22.11
N ARG A 65 -1.82 11.37 -21.89
CA ARG A 65 -1.93 10.35 -22.94
C ARG A 65 -3.20 10.52 -23.76
N LYS A 66 -4.36 10.56 -23.12
CA LYS A 66 -5.68 10.63 -23.79
C LYS A 66 -5.88 11.96 -24.52
N ALA A 67 -5.42 13.08 -23.94
CA ALA A 67 -5.54 14.42 -24.53
C ALA A 67 -4.36 14.80 -25.44
N LYS A 68 -3.33 13.96 -25.56
CA LYS A 68 -2.10 14.21 -26.35
C LYS A 68 -1.41 15.53 -26.00
N ILE A 69 -1.24 15.79 -24.70
CA ILE A 69 -0.57 16.97 -24.16
C ILE A 69 0.59 16.56 -23.26
N SER A 70 1.52 17.48 -22.99
CA SER A 70 2.59 17.22 -22.02
C SER A 70 2.03 17.03 -20.60
N GLN A 71 2.74 16.26 -19.77
CA GLN A 71 2.37 16.06 -18.36
C GLN A 71 2.27 17.40 -17.61
N THR A 72 3.16 18.35 -17.90
CA THR A 72 3.09 19.71 -17.33
C THR A 72 1.80 20.43 -17.70
N ASN A 73 1.35 20.32 -18.95
CA ASN A 73 0.08 20.92 -19.39
C ASN A 73 -1.13 20.19 -18.80
N ALA A 74 -1.05 18.87 -18.63
CA ALA A 74 -2.09 18.10 -17.95
C ALA A 74 -2.22 18.53 -16.48
N LEU A 75 -1.10 18.63 -15.75
CA LEU A 75 -1.08 19.08 -14.36
C LEU A 75 -1.70 20.48 -14.21
N LYS A 76 -1.27 21.44 -15.03
CA LYS A 76 -1.85 22.80 -15.04
C LYS A 76 -3.36 22.81 -15.28
N ARG A 77 -3.86 21.93 -16.16
CA ARG A 77 -5.31 21.82 -16.43
C ARG A 77 -6.06 21.21 -15.26
N ILE A 78 -5.46 20.24 -14.55
CA ILE A 78 -6.04 19.67 -13.33
C ILE A 78 -6.11 20.74 -12.25
N GLU A 79 -5.00 21.43 -11.97
CA GLU A 79 -4.93 22.50 -10.96
C GLU A 79 -6.00 23.57 -11.20
N LYS A 80 -6.12 24.05 -12.45
CA LYS A 80 -7.16 25.02 -12.84
C LYS A 80 -8.58 24.50 -12.61
N GLU A 81 -8.84 23.24 -12.89
CA GLU A 81 -10.17 22.65 -12.65
C GLU A 81 -10.46 22.53 -11.15
N CYS A 82 -9.47 22.12 -10.35
CA CYS A 82 -9.56 22.07 -8.89
C CYS A 82 -9.83 23.45 -8.29
N GLU A 83 -9.15 24.50 -8.77
CA GLU A 83 -9.40 25.88 -8.36
C GLU A 83 -10.84 26.31 -8.66
N ASN A 84 -11.37 25.95 -9.83
CA ASN A 84 -12.76 26.25 -10.17
C ASN A 84 -13.76 25.50 -9.27
N ILE A 85 -13.47 24.26 -8.90
CA ILE A 85 -14.29 23.47 -7.97
C ILE A 85 -14.25 24.13 -6.58
N LEU A 86 -13.05 24.44 -6.07
CA LEU A 86 -12.88 25.11 -4.77
C LEU A 86 -13.60 26.46 -4.73
N TYR A 87 -13.48 27.27 -5.78
CA TYR A 87 -14.17 28.56 -5.88
C TYR A 87 -15.70 28.44 -5.80
N GLN A 88 -16.29 27.43 -6.43
CA GLN A 88 -17.73 27.17 -6.33
C GLN A 88 -18.10 26.71 -4.91
N LEU A 89 -17.33 25.80 -4.33
CA LEU A 89 -17.53 25.35 -2.94
C LEU A 89 -17.45 26.52 -1.96
N ASP A 90 -16.49 27.42 -2.13
CA ASP A 90 -16.27 28.58 -1.25
C ASP A 90 -17.42 29.61 -1.32
N LYS A 91 -18.24 29.59 -2.37
CA LYS A 91 -19.51 30.33 -2.44
C LYS A 91 -20.68 29.66 -1.72
N GLY A 92 -20.46 28.46 -1.18
CA GLY A 92 -21.51 27.61 -0.60
C GLY A 92 -22.28 26.80 -1.64
N GLU A 93 -21.80 26.74 -2.89
CA GLU A 93 -22.44 25.94 -3.94
C GLU A 93 -22.08 24.46 -3.78
N LYS A 94 -22.96 23.57 -4.23
CA LYS A 94 -22.66 22.14 -4.39
C LYS A 94 -22.10 21.91 -5.78
N VAL A 95 -20.99 21.19 -5.88
CA VAL A 95 -20.32 20.92 -7.17
C VAL A 95 -20.60 19.49 -7.58
N VAL A 96 -21.22 19.32 -8.75
CA VAL A 96 -21.44 18.02 -9.36
C VAL A 96 -20.15 17.55 -10.03
N VAL A 97 -19.71 16.35 -9.66
CA VAL A 97 -18.66 15.59 -10.33
C VAL A 97 -19.37 14.53 -11.18
N GLU A 98 -19.42 14.77 -12.50
CA GLU A 98 -20.08 13.90 -13.49
C GLU A 98 -19.74 12.42 -13.23
N ASP A 99 -20.75 11.55 -13.24
CA ASP A 99 -20.67 10.09 -13.04
C ASP A 99 -20.12 9.62 -11.67
N LEU A 100 -19.77 10.53 -10.76
CA LEU A 100 -19.22 10.18 -9.45
C LEU A 100 -20.14 10.60 -8.30
N GLY A 101 -20.55 11.87 -8.25
CA GLY A 101 -21.38 12.37 -7.16
C GLY A 101 -21.30 13.87 -6.95
N VAL A 102 -21.53 14.32 -5.72
CA VAL A 102 -21.63 15.75 -5.37
C VAL A 102 -20.68 16.10 -4.24
N LEU A 103 -19.86 17.13 -4.46
CA LEU A 103 -18.99 17.75 -3.47
C LEU A 103 -19.68 18.96 -2.83
N PHE A 104 -19.52 19.14 -1.53
CA PHE A 104 -20.09 20.26 -0.78
C PHE A 104 -19.32 20.51 0.53
N TYR A 105 -19.39 21.72 1.09
CA TYR A 105 -18.93 21.95 2.46
C TYR A 105 -20.01 21.51 3.46
N ASN A 106 -19.60 20.83 4.53
CA ASN A 106 -20.44 20.61 5.70
C ASN A 106 -20.45 21.83 6.63
N GLU A 107 -21.20 21.75 7.73
CA GLU A 107 -21.29 22.80 8.77
C GLU A 107 -19.94 23.15 9.42
N LYS A 108 -18.93 22.27 9.27
CA LYS A 108 -17.56 22.46 9.79
C LYS A 108 -16.60 23.01 8.74
N ASN A 109 -17.09 23.47 7.58
CA ASN A 109 -16.28 23.90 6.43
C ASN A 109 -15.30 22.83 5.91
N GLU A 110 -15.68 21.56 6.02
CA GLU A 110 -14.93 20.44 5.45
C GLU A 110 -15.59 19.98 4.15
N ILE A 111 -14.79 19.71 3.11
CA ILE A 111 -15.31 19.18 1.85
C ILE A 111 -15.78 17.74 2.10
N ARG A 112 -17.06 17.50 1.84
CA ARG A 112 -17.72 16.20 1.87
C ARG A 112 -18.17 15.83 0.46
N PHE A 113 -18.39 14.53 0.28
CA PHE A 113 -18.79 13.94 -0.98
C PHE A 113 -19.94 12.96 -0.74
N THR A 114 -20.92 12.99 -1.62
CA THR A 114 -21.99 11.99 -1.69
C THR A 114 -21.98 11.36 -3.08
N PRO A 115 -21.72 10.05 -3.19
CA PRO A 115 -21.72 9.36 -4.48
C PRO A 115 -23.11 9.27 -5.08
N PHE A 116 -23.19 9.12 -6.40
CA PHE A 116 -24.44 8.69 -7.05
C PHE A 116 -24.70 7.21 -6.73
N GLN A 117 -25.96 6.85 -6.43
CA GLN A 117 -26.33 5.51 -5.97
C GLN A 117 -26.53 4.50 -7.10
N GLU A 118 -26.63 4.96 -8.35
CA GLU A 118 -27.09 4.13 -9.47
C GLU A 118 -25.96 3.37 -10.18
N ASP A 119 -24.70 3.77 -10.00
CA ASP A 119 -23.57 3.25 -10.77
C ASP A 119 -22.67 2.34 -9.94
N ASN A 120 -22.85 1.02 -10.09
CA ASN A 120 -21.89 0.05 -9.55
C ASN A 120 -20.63 0.02 -10.43
N LEU A 121 -19.55 0.64 -9.94
CA LEU A 121 -18.25 0.64 -10.64
C LEU A 121 -17.50 -0.70 -10.60
N LEU A 122 -18.05 -1.72 -9.94
CA LEU A 122 -17.45 -3.04 -9.90
C LEU A 122 -17.71 -3.76 -11.23
N LEU A 123 -16.68 -3.84 -12.08
CA LEU A 123 -16.76 -4.50 -13.39
C LEU A 123 -17.23 -5.96 -13.30
N ASP A 124 -16.81 -6.69 -12.26
CA ASP A 124 -17.21 -8.08 -12.02
C ASP A 124 -18.71 -8.24 -11.70
N SER A 125 -19.38 -7.16 -11.32
CA SER A 125 -20.83 -7.13 -11.04
C SER A 125 -21.62 -6.31 -12.04
N PHE A 126 -20.99 -5.96 -13.17
CA PHE A 126 -21.65 -5.23 -14.24
C PHE A 126 -22.85 -6.02 -14.78
N GLY A 127 -24.00 -5.36 -14.85
CA GLY A 127 -25.25 -5.96 -15.33
C GLY A 127 -26.00 -6.80 -14.29
N PHE A 128 -25.44 -7.04 -13.10
CA PHE A 128 -26.22 -7.62 -12.01
C PHE A 128 -27.14 -6.55 -11.42
N GLN A 129 -28.42 -6.89 -11.33
CA GLN A 129 -29.41 -6.10 -10.63
C GLN A 129 -29.79 -6.79 -9.33
N PRO A 130 -30.25 -6.03 -8.32
CA PRO A 130 -30.88 -6.63 -7.16
C PRO A 130 -32.02 -7.55 -7.57
N VAL A 131 -32.10 -8.72 -6.93
CA VAL A 131 -33.14 -9.73 -7.20
C VAL A 131 -34.09 -9.78 -6.02
N SER A 132 -35.38 -9.52 -6.24
CA SER A 132 -36.38 -9.69 -5.19
C SER A 132 -36.65 -11.16 -4.94
N MET A 133 -36.79 -11.55 -3.67
CA MET A 133 -37.17 -12.92 -3.31
C MET A 133 -38.64 -13.21 -3.66
N ASP A 134 -39.48 -12.19 -3.75
CA ASP A 134 -40.88 -12.32 -4.21
C ASP A 134 -40.98 -12.74 -5.68
N ASP A 135 -39.93 -12.46 -6.48
CA ASP A 135 -39.85 -12.84 -7.89
C ASP A 135 -39.41 -14.31 -8.09
N ILE A 136 -39.06 -15.02 -7.01
CA ILE A 136 -38.74 -16.45 -7.05
C ILE A 136 -40.06 -17.23 -7.15
N ILE A 137 -40.57 -17.32 -8.37
CA ILE A 137 -41.58 -18.33 -8.70
C ILE A 137 -40.87 -19.67 -8.54
N GLU A 138 -41.20 -20.42 -7.49
CA GLU A 138 -40.90 -21.84 -7.45
C GLU A 138 -41.59 -22.47 -8.68
N GLU A 139 -40.86 -22.62 -9.78
CA GLU A 139 -41.31 -23.53 -10.82
C GLU A 139 -41.52 -24.88 -10.11
N PRO A 140 -42.72 -25.49 -10.22
CA PRO A 140 -42.96 -26.76 -9.59
C PRO A 140 -41.85 -27.68 -10.08
N VAL A 141 -41.04 -28.18 -9.15
CA VAL A 141 -40.04 -29.21 -9.43
C VAL A 141 -40.83 -30.39 -9.97
N VAL A 142 -40.99 -30.45 -11.30
CA VAL A 142 -41.48 -31.64 -11.96
C VAL A 142 -40.40 -32.64 -11.67
N GLU A 143 -40.67 -33.50 -10.70
CA GLU A 143 -39.85 -34.63 -10.32
C GLU A 143 -39.71 -35.49 -11.59
N GLN A 144 -38.73 -35.14 -12.43
CA GLN A 144 -38.37 -35.95 -13.55
C GLN A 144 -37.84 -37.21 -12.91
N LYS A 145 -38.67 -38.26 -12.91
CA LYS A 145 -38.27 -39.64 -12.68
C LYS A 145 -37.25 -39.97 -13.76
N THR A 146 -36.03 -39.52 -13.56
CA THR A 146 -34.89 -39.88 -14.37
C THR A 146 -34.72 -41.37 -14.15
N LYS A 147 -35.02 -42.12 -15.20
CA LYS A 147 -34.66 -43.54 -15.28
C LYS A 147 -33.21 -43.65 -14.81
N PRO A 148 -32.87 -44.56 -13.88
CA PRO A 148 -31.50 -44.69 -13.41
C PRO A 148 -30.59 -44.85 -14.61
N ILE A 149 -29.72 -43.86 -14.83
CA ILE A 149 -28.64 -43.93 -15.80
C ILE A 149 -27.79 -45.12 -15.33
N LYS A 150 -27.82 -46.21 -16.08
CA LYS A 150 -26.83 -47.27 -15.91
C LYS A 150 -25.49 -46.65 -16.33
N LEU A 151 -24.72 -46.18 -15.35
CA LEU A 151 -23.33 -45.83 -15.59
C LEU A 151 -22.66 -47.05 -16.22
N PRO A 152 -21.92 -46.90 -17.33
CA PRO A 152 -21.10 -48.00 -17.82
C PRO A 152 -20.17 -48.42 -16.68
N GLU A 153 -20.19 -49.71 -16.36
CA GLU A 153 -19.31 -50.31 -15.38
C GLU A 153 -17.86 -50.03 -15.80
N TYR A 154 -17.22 -49.11 -15.11
CA TYR A 154 -15.86 -48.66 -15.40
C TYR A 154 -14.90 -49.83 -15.13
N LYS A 155 -14.53 -50.55 -16.18
CA LYS A 155 -13.49 -51.61 -16.17
C LYS A 155 -12.08 -51.02 -16.26
N GLY A 156 -11.84 -49.89 -15.62
CA GLY A 156 -10.50 -49.33 -15.49
C GLY A 156 -9.88 -49.78 -14.18
N GLU A 157 -8.58 -50.11 -14.23
CA GLU A 157 -7.78 -50.40 -13.05
C GLU A 157 -7.89 -49.24 -12.04
N PRO A 158 -7.98 -49.52 -10.73
CA PRO A 158 -8.15 -48.48 -9.73
C PRO A 158 -6.97 -47.51 -9.79
N LEU A 159 -7.27 -46.23 -9.98
CA LEU A 159 -6.29 -45.16 -9.78
C LEU A 159 -5.89 -45.18 -8.30
N ILE A 160 -4.69 -45.67 -8.02
CA ILE A 160 -4.09 -45.65 -6.69
C ILE A 160 -3.72 -44.19 -6.39
N VAL A 161 -4.64 -43.45 -5.78
CA VAL A 161 -4.36 -42.13 -5.23
C VAL A 161 -3.54 -42.35 -3.95
N TYR A 162 -2.21 -42.22 -4.07
CA TYR A 162 -1.33 -42.21 -2.91
C TYR A 162 -1.56 -40.91 -2.12
N HIS A 163 -2.35 -41.01 -1.05
CA HIS A 163 -2.27 -40.02 0.01
C HIS A 163 -1.06 -40.37 0.88
N GLU A 164 0.04 -39.62 0.73
CA GLU A 164 1.13 -39.64 1.71
C GLU A 164 0.57 -39.18 3.06
N GLY A 165 0.26 -40.15 3.91
CA GLY A 165 -0.13 -39.92 5.30
C GLY A 165 1.03 -39.26 6.03
N ARG A 166 0.96 -37.93 6.22
CA ARG A 166 1.84 -37.21 7.14
C ARG A 166 1.69 -37.82 8.53
N LYS A 167 2.73 -38.51 9.00
CA LYS A 167 2.77 -39.06 10.35
C LYS A 167 2.63 -37.90 11.34
N LYS A 168 1.59 -37.93 12.17
CA LYS A 168 1.44 -37.02 13.31
C LYS A 168 2.56 -37.33 14.31
N VAL A 169 3.70 -36.66 14.16
CA VAL A 169 4.69 -36.57 15.22
C VAL A 169 4.08 -35.72 16.32
N GLY A 170 3.85 -36.31 17.49
CA GLY A 170 3.28 -35.60 18.64
C GLY A 170 4.13 -34.40 19.00
N TRP A 171 3.51 -33.38 19.61
CA TRP A 171 4.13 -32.07 19.84
C TRP A 171 5.44 -32.11 20.67
N TYR A 172 5.78 -33.27 21.25
CA TYR A 172 6.86 -33.43 22.21
C TYR A 172 8.24 -33.16 21.61
N TRP A 173 8.37 -33.17 20.28
CA TRP A 173 9.62 -32.79 19.60
C TRP A 173 9.99 -31.30 19.80
N TYR A 174 9.01 -30.43 20.08
CA TYR A 174 9.25 -28.99 20.29
C TYR A 174 10.02 -28.75 21.60
N PHE A 175 9.82 -29.62 22.60
CA PHE A 175 10.57 -29.55 23.86
C PHE A 175 12.05 -29.94 23.70
N LEU A 176 12.40 -30.82 22.75
CA LEU A 176 13.80 -31.17 22.47
C LEU A 176 14.59 -29.99 21.89
N ILE A 177 13.93 -29.06 21.17
CA ILE A 177 14.56 -27.86 20.61
C ILE A 177 14.62 -26.72 21.63
N LEU A 178 13.62 -26.60 22.52
CA LEU A 178 13.55 -25.51 23.51
C LEU A 178 14.58 -25.63 24.64
N ILE A 179 14.91 -26.85 25.09
CA ILE A 179 15.86 -27.09 26.19
C ILE A 179 17.26 -26.50 25.92
N PRO A 180 17.92 -26.75 24.76
CA PRO A 180 19.24 -26.17 24.49
C PRO A 180 19.20 -24.64 24.31
N ILE A 181 18.09 -24.08 23.80
CA ILE A 181 17.91 -22.62 23.67
C ILE A 181 17.80 -21.96 25.06
N PHE A 182 17.09 -22.59 26.00
CA PHE A 182 16.97 -22.08 27.37
C PHE A 182 18.30 -22.14 28.11
N ILE A 183 19.07 -23.22 27.95
CA ILE A 183 20.41 -23.37 28.57
C ILE A 183 21.40 -22.36 27.96
N GLY A 184 21.39 -22.18 26.64
CA GLY A 184 22.20 -21.20 25.95
C GLY A 184 21.85 -19.75 26.33
N GLY A 185 20.56 -19.44 26.37
CA GLY A 185 20.03 -18.13 26.77
C GLY A 185 20.37 -17.77 28.22
N TYR A 186 20.30 -18.73 29.14
CA TYR A 186 20.67 -18.52 30.54
C TYR A 186 22.18 -18.23 30.73
N SER A 187 23.04 -18.86 29.92
CA SER A 187 24.48 -18.61 29.95
C SER A 187 24.85 -17.21 29.42
N ILE A 188 24.12 -16.71 28.41
CA ILE A 188 24.27 -15.34 27.89
C ILE A 188 23.75 -14.31 28.89
N PHE A 189 22.59 -14.58 29.51
CA PHE A 189 21.95 -13.67 30.46
C PHE A 189 22.78 -13.47 31.74
N THR A 190 23.40 -14.54 32.26
CA THR A 190 24.28 -14.45 33.44
C THR A 190 25.60 -13.73 33.17
N LYS A 191 26.09 -13.72 31.91
CA LYS A 191 27.23 -12.86 31.51
C LYS A 191 26.83 -11.41 31.33
N PHE A 192 25.63 -11.14 30.81
CA PHE A 192 25.10 -9.78 30.63
C PHE A 192 24.83 -9.07 31.96
N SER A 193 24.19 -9.75 32.92
CA SER A 193 23.88 -9.16 34.24
C SER A 193 25.13 -8.80 35.05
N LYS A 194 26.24 -9.53 34.85
CA LYS A 194 27.53 -9.25 35.51
C LYS A 194 28.24 -8.00 34.95
N SER A 195 27.88 -7.53 33.75
CA SER A 195 28.50 -6.37 33.09
C SER A 195 27.83 -5.04 33.40
N ILE A 196 26.57 -5.03 33.86
CA ILE A 196 25.82 -3.78 34.14
C ILE A 196 26.20 -3.17 35.51
N ASN A 197 26.75 -3.96 36.44
CA ASN A 197 27.12 -3.47 37.79
C ASN A 197 28.54 -2.90 37.90
N LYS A 198 29.30 -2.74 36.80
CA LYS A 198 30.72 -2.30 36.89
C LYS A 198 31.01 -0.86 36.47
N GLU A 199 30.07 -0.08 35.93
CA GLU A 199 30.36 1.33 35.60
C GLU A 199 29.18 2.26 35.89
N ILE A 200 29.06 2.68 37.16
CA ILE A 200 28.37 3.92 37.55
C ILE A 200 29.27 4.67 38.53
N HIS A 201 30.24 5.44 38.01
CA HIS A 201 30.91 6.51 38.77
C HIS A 201 31.08 7.77 37.90
N SER A 202 30.15 8.71 38.15
CA SER A 202 30.32 10.17 38.33
C SER A 202 31.00 11.05 37.27
N VAL A 203 30.21 11.99 36.69
CA VAL A 203 30.60 13.41 36.43
C VAL A 203 29.33 14.30 36.53
N PRO A 204 29.38 15.51 37.13
CA PRO A 204 28.23 16.20 37.74
C PRO A 204 27.55 17.29 36.90
N ILE A 205 26.32 17.63 37.30
CA ILE A 205 25.42 18.65 36.73
C ILE A 205 25.70 20.03 37.35
N PRO A 206 25.84 21.14 36.58
CA PRO A 206 25.90 22.49 37.14
C PRO A 206 24.53 23.01 37.57
N GLN A 207 24.45 23.61 38.77
CA GLN A 207 23.25 24.26 39.30
C GLN A 207 23.10 25.70 38.81
N THR A 208 21.85 26.11 38.56
CA THR A 208 21.42 27.48 38.23
C THR A 208 21.35 28.33 39.51
N GLU A 209 22.10 29.43 39.56
CA GLU A 209 21.94 30.49 40.55
C GLU A 209 21.54 31.80 39.85
N LYS A 210 20.64 32.54 40.50
CA LYS A 210 19.87 33.66 39.97
C LYS A 210 20.50 34.98 40.45
N GLN A 211 21.06 35.82 39.57
CA GLN A 211 21.26 37.26 39.86
C GLN A 211 21.16 38.18 38.62
N GLU A 212 20.20 39.10 38.73
CA GLU A 212 20.08 40.52 38.34
C GLU A 212 20.35 41.09 36.94
N ILE A 213 19.45 42.04 36.62
CA ILE A 213 19.28 42.82 35.40
C ILE A 213 20.23 44.03 35.42
N ILE A 214 21.02 44.25 34.36
CA ILE A 214 21.41 45.60 33.91
C ILE A 214 21.33 45.69 32.38
N VAL A 215 20.62 46.72 31.94
CA VAL A 215 20.34 47.14 30.55
C VAL A 215 21.51 47.93 29.98
N GLN A 216 21.82 47.74 28.69
CA GLN A 216 22.22 48.74 27.66
C GLN A 216 22.85 47.99 26.46
N THR A 217 22.82 48.35 25.18
CA THR A 217 22.07 49.25 24.28
C THR A 217 22.67 49.01 22.87
N ILE A 218 21.89 49.19 21.80
CA ILE A 218 22.24 49.44 20.36
C ILE A 218 23.08 48.46 19.49
N THR A 219 22.38 47.81 18.54
CA THR A 219 22.51 47.76 17.04
C THR A 219 23.82 48.22 16.33
N PRO A 220 23.97 47.99 14.99
CA PRO A 220 24.16 46.77 14.18
C PRO A 220 25.37 46.93 13.20
N SER A 221 25.44 46.17 12.09
CA SER A 221 26.42 46.23 10.95
C SER A 221 27.74 45.47 11.18
N ASP A 222 28.35 44.73 10.23
CA ASP A 222 28.40 44.88 8.77
C ASP A 222 28.58 43.55 7.99
N SER A 223 28.26 43.67 6.70
CA SER A 223 28.45 42.75 5.57
C SER A 223 29.92 42.44 5.21
N VAL A 224 30.09 41.45 4.29
CA VAL A 224 31.10 41.30 3.18
C VAL A 224 31.38 39.78 3.03
N VAL A 225 30.87 39.04 2.02
CA VAL A 225 31.14 38.99 0.55
C VAL A 225 32.51 38.40 0.16
N ASN A 226 32.46 37.52 -0.86
CA ASN A 226 33.49 36.77 -1.61
C ASN A 226 33.95 35.43 -1.02
N GLY A 227 33.97 34.30 -1.74
CA GLY A 227 33.80 34.03 -3.17
C GLY A 227 34.95 33.12 -3.64
N SER A 228 34.64 31.95 -4.23
CA SER A 228 35.42 31.37 -5.34
C SER A 228 34.81 30.03 -5.81
N ILE A 229 34.63 29.96 -7.12
CA ILE A 229 34.31 28.78 -7.93
C ILE A 229 35.63 28.16 -8.35
N ALA A 230 35.79 26.85 -8.20
CA ALA A 230 36.81 26.09 -8.93
C ALA A 230 36.23 24.75 -9.39
N ARG A 231 36.02 24.71 -10.71
CA ARG A 231 35.76 23.55 -11.56
C ARG A 231 37.05 22.74 -11.70
N ASN A 232 36.98 21.42 -11.53
CA ASN A 232 37.94 20.48 -12.11
C ASN A 232 37.19 19.27 -12.67
N GLU A 233 37.37 19.06 -13.97
CA GLU A 233 37.08 17.83 -14.72
C GLU A 233 38.28 16.89 -14.60
N ALA A 234 38.06 15.58 -14.41
CA ALA A 234 38.73 14.47 -15.11
C ALA A 234 38.33 13.09 -14.52
N ILE A 235 37.48 12.42 -15.30
CA ILE A 235 37.36 11.01 -15.73
C ILE A 235 38.23 9.90 -15.07
N GLU A 236 37.64 8.68 -15.10
CA GLU A 236 38.18 7.30 -15.01
C GLU A 236 38.16 6.67 -13.60
N THR A 237 37.35 5.65 -13.30
CA THR A 237 37.40 4.30 -13.87
C THR A 237 36.19 3.46 -13.42
N VAL A 238 35.76 2.54 -14.29
CA VAL A 238 34.76 1.49 -14.04
C VAL A 238 35.29 0.48 -13.03
N LYS A 239 34.54 0.23 -11.96
CA LYS A 239 34.60 -1.02 -11.18
C LYS A 239 33.19 -1.47 -10.81
N THR A 240 32.88 -2.66 -11.31
CA THR A 240 31.76 -3.50 -10.95
C THR A 240 31.93 -3.99 -9.52
N GLU A 241 31.03 -3.65 -8.62
CA GLU A 241 30.95 -4.27 -7.29
C GLU A 241 29.52 -4.72 -7.02
N THR A 242 29.40 -6.04 -6.96
CA THR A 242 28.28 -6.84 -6.46
C THR A 242 27.99 -6.44 -5.01
N ALA A 243 26.80 -5.89 -4.75
CA ALA A 243 26.41 -5.48 -3.41
C ALA A 243 25.89 -6.67 -2.60
N GLU A 244 26.60 -6.98 -1.52
CA GLU A 244 26.13 -7.82 -0.41
C GLU A 244 25.05 -7.08 0.38
N ASN A 245 23.84 -7.65 0.44
CA ASN A 245 22.75 -7.15 1.27
C ASN A 245 22.99 -7.53 2.74
N THR A 246 23.58 -6.60 3.51
CA THR A 246 23.53 -6.59 4.98
C THR A 246 22.58 -5.50 5.47
N VAL A 247 21.70 -5.87 6.40
CA VAL A 247 20.68 -4.99 6.99
C VAL A 247 21.37 -3.88 7.80
N SER A 248 21.30 -2.65 7.29
CA SER A 248 21.82 -1.44 7.94
C SER A 248 20.84 -0.89 8.99
N THR A 249 21.39 -0.38 10.09
CA THR A 249 20.67 0.13 11.28
C THR A 249 19.92 1.45 11.07
N ASP A 250 19.94 2.03 9.87
CA ASP A 250 19.25 3.28 9.47
C ASP A 250 18.16 3.04 8.40
N THR A 251 17.64 1.82 8.30
CA THR A 251 16.56 1.52 7.34
C THR A 251 15.24 2.16 7.80
N LYS A 252 14.70 3.07 6.99
CA LYS A 252 13.42 3.78 7.23
C LYS A 252 12.32 3.40 6.24
N PHE A 253 12.68 2.95 5.04
CA PHE A 253 11.75 2.58 3.98
C PHE A 253 12.09 1.19 3.44
N TYR A 254 11.06 0.41 3.14
CA TYR A 254 11.16 -0.90 2.50
C TYR A 254 10.43 -0.86 1.16
N LEU A 255 11.04 -1.45 0.13
CA LEU A 255 10.34 -1.77 -1.11
C LEU A 255 9.75 -3.17 -0.96
N VAL A 256 8.44 -3.25 -0.81
CA VAL A 256 7.71 -4.48 -0.57
C VAL A 256 7.32 -5.11 -1.90
N GLY A 257 7.66 -6.39 -2.07
CA GLY A 257 7.35 -7.19 -3.24
C GLY A 257 6.07 -8.02 -3.11
N GLY A 258 5.61 -8.27 -1.88
CA GLY A 258 4.38 -9.00 -1.63
C GLY A 258 4.08 -9.19 -0.13
N GLY A 259 2.79 -9.41 0.18
CA GLY A 259 2.30 -9.71 1.52
C GLY A 259 1.46 -10.98 1.51
N PHE A 260 1.79 -11.96 2.37
CA PHE A 260 1.19 -13.29 2.33
C PHE A 260 0.61 -13.67 3.68
N LYS A 261 -0.58 -14.30 3.70
CA LYS A 261 -1.17 -14.83 4.95
C LYS A 261 -0.41 -16.05 5.51
N SER A 262 0.34 -16.75 4.66
CA SER A 262 1.10 -17.95 5.01
C SER A 262 2.59 -17.69 4.79
N GLU A 263 3.39 -18.01 5.80
CA GLU A 263 4.85 -17.94 5.76
C GLU A 263 5.42 -18.82 4.63
N GLU A 264 4.90 -20.03 4.45
CA GLU A 264 5.31 -20.94 3.37
C GLU A 264 5.09 -20.32 1.98
N ASN A 265 4.02 -19.53 1.80
CA ASN A 265 3.78 -18.83 0.54
C ASN A 265 4.73 -17.65 0.34
N ALA A 266 5.14 -16.98 1.42
CA ALA A 266 6.17 -15.95 1.39
C ALA A 266 7.53 -16.55 1.00
N GLU A 267 7.90 -17.70 1.56
CA GLU A 267 9.14 -18.42 1.19
C GLU A 267 9.12 -18.86 -0.28
N LYS A 268 8.01 -19.44 -0.76
CA LYS A 268 7.85 -19.78 -2.19
C LYS A 268 7.97 -18.56 -3.08
N PHE A 269 7.48 -17.40 -2.62
CA PHE A 269 7.65 -16.16 -3.37
C PHE A 269 9.11 -15.71 -3.43
N ILE A 270 9.86 -15.79 -2.32
CA ILE A 270 11.30 -15.50 -2.29
C ILE A 270 12.08 -16.40 -3.27
N VAL A 271 11.75 -17.69 -3.34
CA VAL A 271 12.36 -18.60 -4.33
C VAL A 271 12.11 -18.12 -5.77
N ARG A 272 10.86 -17.74 -6.09
CA ARG A 272 10.49 -17.20 -7.42
C ARG A 272 11.14 -15.85 -7.74
N LEU A 273 11.43 -15.04 -6.72
CA LEU A 273 12.21 -13.80 -6.91
C LEU A 273 13.64 -14.14 -7.30
N LYS A 274 14.25 -15.12 -6.61
CA LYS A 274 15.62 -15.56 -6.87
C LYS A 274 15.81 -16.16 -8.26
N GLU A 275 14.83 -16.93 -8.76
CA GLU A 275 14.82 -17.45 -10.14
C GLU A 275 14.85 -16.33 -11.19
N ARG A 276 14.37 -15.13 -10.84
CA ARG A 276 14.37 -13.94 -11.70
C ARG A 276 15.54 -12.99 -11.40
N GLY A 277 16.49 -13.43 -10.58
CA GLY A 277 17.67 -12.64 -10.21
C GLY A 277 17.36 -11.47 -9.27
N ILE A 278 16.33 -11.60 -8.44
CA ILE A 278 15.97 -10.60 -7.43
C ILE A 278 16.05 -11.22 -6.05
N ASP A 279 16.78 -10.57 -5.15
CA ASP A 279 16.86 -10.98 -3.76
C ASP A 279 15.65 -10.44 -2.98
N GLY A 280 14.89 -11.36 -2.37
CA GLY A 280 13.78 -11.05 -1.48
C GLY A 280 14.10 -11.50 -0.06
N ILE A 281 13.72 -10.69 0.93
CA ILE A 281 13.89 -10.99 2.36
C ILE A 281 12.53 -10.87 3.04
N MET A 282 12.18 -11.85 3.87
CA MET A 282 11.01 -11.73 4.74
C MET A 282 11.37 -10.92 5.98
N ILE A 283 10.69 -9.81 6.22
CA ILE A 283 10.98 -8.91 7.38
C ILE A 283 10.07 -9.18 8.60
N GLY A 284 9.22 -10.20 8.50
CA GLY A 284 8.29 -10.60 9.55
C GLY A 284 6.83 -10.30 9.21
N GLN A 285 5.97 -10.35 10.23
CA GLN A 285 4.53 -10.19 10.09
C GLN A 285 4.10 -8.76 10.46
N LYS A 286 3.40 -8.06 9.55
CA LYS A 286 2.72 -6.79 9.82
C LYS A 286 1.21 -7.04 9.76
N GLY A 287 0.55 -6.97 10.92
CA GLY A 287 -0.85 -7.42 11.04
C GLY A 287 -0.97 -8.93 10.82
N SER A 288 -1.79 -9.36 9.87
CA SER A 288 -1.97 -10.78 9.52
C SER A 288 -1.11 -11.27 8.35
N LEU A 289 -0.19 -10.45 7.83
CA LEU A 289 0.56 -10.73 6.60
C LEU A 289 2.07 -10.77 6.85
N PHE A 290 2.72 -11.81 6.32
CA PHE A 290 4.16 -11.93 6.17
C PHE A 290 4.61 -11.10 4.97
N LEU A 291 5.48 -10.11 5.22
CA LEU A 291 5.95 -9.20 4.18
C LEU A 291 7.29 -9.65 3.61
N VAL A 292 7.37 -9.70 2.28
CA VAL A 292 8.60 -9.94 1.53
C VAL A 292 9.05 -8.61 0.92
N VAL A 293 10.23 -8.15 1.31
CA VAL A 293 10.86 -6.93 0.77
C VAL A 293 11.93 -7.30 -0.22
N ILE A 294 12.10 -6.48 -1.24
CA ILE A 294 13.13 -6.65 -2.28
C ILE A 294 14.18 -5.52 -2.24
N GLY A 295 14.03 -4.58 -1.31
CA GLY A 295 14.98 -3.50 -1.07
C GLY A 295 14.69 -2.75 0.22
N SER A 296 15.74 -2.16 0.79
CA SER A 296 15.69 -1.32 1.99
C SER A 296 16.42 0.00 1.73
N PHE A 297 15.85 1.10 2.20
CA PHE A 297 16.32 2.45 1.93
C PHE A 297 16.22 3.33 3.17
N ASN A 298 17.12 4.30 3.29
CA ASN A 298 17.11 5.28 4.37
C ASN A 298 16.32 6.57 4.03
N THR A 299 15.98 6.76 2.76
CA THR A 299 15.30 7.95 2.25
C THR A 299 14.17 7.57 1.30
N GLU A 300 13.08 8.33 1.37
CA GLU A 300 11.89 8.15 0.55
C GLU A 300 12.23 8.21 -0.95
N SER A 301 13.02 9.21 -1.35
CA SER A 301 13.44 9.39 -2.75
C SER A 301 14.12 8.14 -3.33
N LYS A 302 15.01 7.49 -2.58
CA LYS A 302 15.68 6.25 -3.03
C LYS A 302 14.69 5.09 -3.16
N ALA A 303 13.75 4.96 -2.23
CA ALA A 303 12.73 3.91 -2.27
C ALA A 303 11.81 4.05 -3.50
N TYR A 304 11.33 5.25 -3.79
CA TYR A 304 10.48 5.50 -4.96
C TYR A 304 11.24 5.43 -6.29
N ASN A 305 12.51 5.82 -6.33
CA ASN A 305 13.35 5.61 -7.51
C ASN A 305 13.49 4.12 -7.82
N SER A 306 13.78 3.29 -6.80
CA SER A 306 13.85 1.84 -6.96
C SER A 306 12.49 1.23 -7.37
N LEU A 307 11.38 1.68 -6.77
CA LEU A 307 10.03 1.28 -7.19
C LEU A 307 9.82 1.54 -8.69
N ASN A 308 10.11 2.75 -9.15
CA ASN A 308 9.93 3.14 -10.55
C ASN A 308 10.82 2.35 -11.52
N GLU A 309 12.03 2.00 -11.11
CA GLU A 309 12.92 1.14 -11.90
C GLU A 309 12.37 -0.29 -12.01
N HIS A 310 11.93 -0.87 -10.89
CA HIS A 310 11.41 -2.23 -10.86
C HIS A 310 10.06 -2.36 -11.57
N VAL A 311 9.14 -1.39 -11.43
CA VAL A 311 7.85 -1.40 -12.13
C VAL A 311 8.04 -1.31 -13.65
N LYS A 312 9.04 -0.56 -14.13
CA LYS A 312 9.39 -0.53 -15.57
C LYS A 312 9.93 -1.87 -16.06
N LYS A 313 10.71 -2.57 -15.24
CA LYS A 313 11.36 -3.84 -15.59
C LYS A 313 10.43 -5.04 -15.41
N TYR A 314 9.52 -4.99 -14.45
CA TYR A 314 8.58 -6.04 -14.07
C TYR A 314 7.18 -5.43 -13.87
N PRO A 315 6.47 -5.10 -14.96
CA PRO A 315 5.16 -4.44 -14.88
C PRO A 315 4.09 -5.31 -14.22
N ASP A 316 4.27 -6.63 -14.18
CA ASP A 316 3.32 -7.57 -13.55
C ASP A 316 3.47 -7.63 -12.01
N TRP A 317 4.42 -6.89 -11.43
CA TRP A 317 4.70 -6.94 -10.00
C TRP A 317 4.03 -5.79 -9.27
N ASN A 318 3.19 -6.14 -8.29
CA ASN A 318 2.57 -5.18 -7.38
C ASN A 318 3.57 -4.80 -6.29
N LEU A 319 4.38 -3.78 -6.56
CA LEU A 319 5.38 -3.24 -5.64
C LEU A 319 4.86 -1.99 -4.94
N TRP A 320 5.21 -1.81 -3.67
CA TRP A 320 4.91 -0.57 -2.94
C TRP A 320 5.99 -0.24 -1.92
N VAL A 321 6.06 1.04 -1.54
CA VAL A 321 6.97 1.50 -0.49
C VAL A 321 6.26 1.45 0.85
N LEU A 322 6.93 0.87 1.85
CA LEU A 322 6.48 0.80 3.24
C LEU A 322 7.46 1.59 4.12
N GLU A 323 6.95 2.57 4.84
CA GLU A 323 7.72 3.22 5.91
C GLU A 323 7.73 2.31 7.16
N LYS A 324 8.92 2.18 7.77
CA LYS A 324 9.20 1.27 8.88
C LYS A 324 8.47 1.67 10.16
#